data_AF-A0AAQ3X9G2-F1
#
_entry.id   AF-A0AAQ3X9G2-F1
#
_cell.length_a   1.000
_cell.length_b   1.000
_cell.length_c   1.000
_cell.angle_alpha   90.00
_cell.angle_beta   90.00
_cell.angle_gamma   90.00
#
_symmetry.space_group_name_H-M   'P 1'
#
loop_
_entity.id
_entity.type
_entity.pdbx_description
1 polymer ?
#
loop_
_entity_poly.entity_id
_entity_poly.type
_entity_poly.pdbx_seq_one_letter_code
_entity_poly.pdbx_strand_id
1 'polypeptide(L)'
;MLQPLALPAWKWEDIHMDFIVGLPRTQKGYDSIWVIIDRFTKSAHFIPLQTALGTTSIHSSAYHPQTSGQVERVNQILEDMLRACALTFSTKWDECLPLVEFAYNNSYQKSLEMAPFEALYGRRCRTPLSWSEPRERITIGLDLVTQAEEQVKLIHSNLKKAQSRQKSYSDKRRRPLVFEVDDHVYLRVSPMKGVHRFGVKGKLAPRYVGPFKITELCGPVAYRLELPPYLAAVHDVFHVSQLKKCLRVPKEAVDTS
;
A
#
# COMPACT_ATOMS: atom_id res chain seq x y z
N MET A 1 2.91 -7.00 19.80
CA MET A 1 3.87 -6.20 19.02
C MET A 1 3.77 -6.62 17.57
N LEU A 2 3.58 -5.68 16.62
CA LEU A 2 3.81 -5.98 15.20
C LEU A 2 5.33 -6.07 15.01
N GLN A 3 5.87 -7.28 14.94
CA GLN A 3 7.26 -7.46 14.54
C GLN A 3 7.37 -7.03 13.07
N PRO A 4 8.33 -6.17 12.73
CA PRO A 4 8.51 -5.80 11.34
C PRO A 4 9.15 -6.99 10.60
N LEU A 5 8.78 -7.20 9.34
CA LEU A 5 9.16 -8.42 8.60
C LEU A 5 10.67 -8.48 8.51
N ALA A 6 11.19 -9.70 8.40
CA ALA A 6 12.57 -9.89 7.98
C ALA A 6 12.82 -9.10 6.68
N LEU A 7 13.96 -8.43 6.65
CA LEU A 7 14.45 -7.80 5.43
C LEU A 7 14.92 -8.91 4.49
N PRO A 8 14.53 -8.88 3.20
CA PRO A 8 15.05 -9.83 2.23
C PRO A 8 16.57 -9.73 2.15
N ALA A 9 17.26 -10.86 2.02
CA ALA A 9 18.71 -10.90 1.87
C ALA A 9 19.16 -10.35 0.51
N TRP A 10 18.34 -10.53 -0.53
CA TRP A 10 18.68 -10.17 -1.90
C TRP A 10 17.50 -9.55 -2.69
N LYS A 11 17.83 -8.95 -3.84
CA LYS A 11 16.84 -8.49 -4.82
C LYS A 11 16.00 -9.65 -5.34
N TRP A 12 14.70 -9.42 -5.52
CA TRP A 12 13.71 -10.38 -6.03
C TRP A 12 13.40 -11.59 -5.13
N GLU A 13 13.99 -11.65 -3.93
CA GLU A 13 13.65 -12.69 -2.95
C GLU A 13 12.25 -12.48 -2.37
N ASP A 14 11.80 -11.23 -2.30
CA ASP A 14 10.48 -10.90 -1.79
C ASP A 14 9.85 -9.76 -2.59
N ILE A 15 8.69 -10.04 -3.17
CA ILE A 15 7.99 -9.18 -4.11
C ILE A 15 6.61 -8.87 -3.54
N HIS A 16 6.29 -7.58 -3.50
CA HIS A 16 4.94 -7.10 -3.26
C HIS A 16 4.21 -6.96 -4.60
N MET A 17 3.01 -7.51 -4.67
CA MET A 17 2.15 -7.44 -5.86
C MET A 17 0.80 -6.84 -5.50
N ASP A 18 0.28 -5.96 -6.35
CA ASP A 18 -1.08 -5.42 -6.22
C ASP A 18 -1.71 -5.08 -7.58
N PHE A 19 -3.03 -4.90 -7.61
CA PHE A 19 -3.80 -4.55 -8.79
C PHE A 19 -4.54 -3.23 -8.62
N ILE A 20 -4.30 -2.29 -9.53
CA ILE A 20 -5.12 -1.08 -9.68
C ILE A 20 -6.19 -1.38 -10.72
N VAL A 21 -7.42 -1.61 -10.28
CA VAL A 21 -8.57 -1.92 -11.15
C VAL A 21 -9.53 -0.73 -11.30
N GLY A 22 -10.44 -0.82 -12.28
CA GLY A 22 -11.49 0.19 -12.50
C GLY A 22 -10.98 1.48 -13.14
N LEU A 23 -9.94 1.38 -13.97
CA LEU A 23 -9.39 2.48 -14.75
C LEU A 23 -10.20 2.69 -16.05
N PRO A 24 -10.17 3.89 -16.66
CA PRO A 24 -10.72 4.10 -17.99
C PRO A 24 -10.12 3.11 -18.99
N ARG A 25 -10.95 2.49 -19.84
CA ARG A 25 -10.45 1.51 -20.81
C ARG A 25 -9.59 2.20 -21.87
N THR A 26 -8.41 1.66 -22.13
CA THR A 26 -7.51 2.18 -23.19
C THR A 26 -7.94 1.70 -24.58
N GLN A 27 -7.37 2.28 -25.64
CA GLN A 27 -7.62 1.82 -27.02
C GLN A 27 -7.19 0.36 -27.24
N LYS A 28 -6.15 -0.08 -26.52
CA LYS A 28 -5.67 -1.47 -26.52
C LYS A 28 -6.48 -2.40 -25.61
N GLY A 29 -7.53 -1.88 -24.97
CA GLY A 29 -8.48 -2.63 -24.16
C GLY A 29 -8.09 -2.81 -22.71
N TYR A 30 -6.99 -2.23 -22.22
CA TYR A 30 -6.54 -2.33 -20.83
C TYR A 30 -7.45 -1.54 -19.88
N ASP A 31 -7.71 -2.09 -18.71
CA ASP A 31 -8.60 -1.51 -17.68
C ASP A 31 -8.02 -1.60 -16.26
N SER A 32 -6.82 -2.14 -16.13
CA SER A 32 -6.15 -2.41 -14.86
C SER A 32 -4.62 -2.33 -15.00
N ILE A 33 -3.93 -2.10 -13.88
CA ILE A 33 -2.46 -2.10 -13.78
C ILE A 33 -2.06 -3.12 -12.73
N TRP A 34 -1.14 -4.02 -13.08
CA TRP A 34 -0.44 -4.86 -12.12
C TRP A 34 0.83 -4.15 -11.66
N VAL A 35 0.92 -3.96 -10.35
CA VAL A 35 2.02 -3.30 -9.66
C VAL A 35 2.87 -4.37 -9.03
N ILE A 36 4.15 -4.43 -9.42
CA ILE A 36 5.13 -5.39 -8.89
C ILE A 36 6.26 -4.58 -8.27
N ILE A 37 6.58 -4.82 -7.00
CA ILE A 37 7.59 -4.05 -6.26
C ILE A 37 8.53 -5.01 -5.53
N ASP A 38 9.82 -4.96 -5.83
CA ASP A 38 10.84 -5.68 -5.06
C ASP A 38 11.01 -5.03 -3.68
N ARG A 39 10.83 -5.79 -2.59
CA ARG A 39 10.92 -5.22 -1.24
C ARG A 39 12.33 -4.78 -0.87
N PHE A 40 13.36 -5.36 -1.49
CA PHE A 40 14.76 -5.04 -1.22
C PHE A 40 15.18 -3.73 -1.89
N THR A 41 15.15 -3.67 -3.23
CA THR A 41 15.58 -2.51 -4.03
C THR A 41 14.51 -1.43 -4.15
N LYS A 42 13.26 -1.73 -3.78
CA LYS A 42 12.08 -0.87 -4.00
C LYS A 42 11.80 -0.55 -5.46
N SER A 43 12.44 -1.27 -6.39
CA SER A 43 12.17 -1.15 -7.83
C SER A 43 10.73 -1.59 -8.09
N ALA A 44 10.01 -0.80 -8.88
CA ALA A 44 8.64 -1.08 -9.27
C ALA A 44 8.53 -1.35 -10.78
N HIS A 45 7.58 -2.20 -11.14
CA HIS A 45 7.15 -2.44 -12.51
C HIS A 45 5.64 -2.29 -12.62
N PHE A 46 5.18 -1.63 -13.69
CA PHE A 46 3.75 -1.39 -13.93
C PHE A 46 3.33 -2.03 -15.25
N ILE A 47 2.49 -3.05 -15.17
CA ILE A 47 2.06 -3.83 -16.33
C ILE A 47 0.58 -3.54 -16.60
N PRO A 48 0.20 -2.99 -17.76
CA PRO A 48 -1.19 -2.81 -18.11
C PRO A 48 -1.85 -4.17 -18.41
N LEU A 49 -3.05 -4.39 -17.87
CA LEU A 49 -3.80 -5.64 -17.99
C LEU A 49 -5.26 -5.39 -18.42
N GLN A 50 -5.88 -6.45 -18.96
CA GLN A 50 -7.32 -6.51 -19.22
C GLN A 50 -7.96 -7.47 -18.23
N THR A 51 -8.87 -6.98 -17.40
CA THR A 51 -9.56 -7.79 -16.37
C THR A 51 -10.36 -8.93 -17.01
N ALA A 52 -10.86 -8.73 -18.24
CA ALA A 52 -11.64 -9.71 -18.99
C ALA A 52 -10.84 -10.95 -19.45
N LEU A 53 -9.51 -10.92 -19.45
CA LEU A 53 -8.66 -12.05 -19.88
C LEU A 53 -8.44 -13.11 -18.77
N GLY A 54 -9.33 -13.16 -17.77
CA GLY A 54 -9.29 -14.19 -16.74
C GLY A 54 -8.19 -13.98 -15.70
N THR A 55 -7.64 -12.77 -15.57
CA THR A 55 -6.86 -12.36 -14.40
C THR A 55 -7.80 -12.29 -13.20
N THR A 56 -8.10 -13.45 -12.63
CA THR A 56 -8.67 -13.54 -11.31
C THR A 56 -7.71 -12.82 -10.37
N SER A 57 -8.16 -11.71 -9.77
CA SER A 57 -7.56 -11.23 -8.53
C SER A 57 -7.60 -12.41 -7.58
N ILE A 58 -6.45 -13.06 -7.39
CA ILE A 58 -6.24 -13.87 -6.21
C ILE A 58 -6.14 -12.85 -5.10
N HIS A 59 -7.30 -12.41 -4.59
CA HIS A 59 -7.37 -11.97 -3.22
C HIS A 59 -6.96 -13.20 -2.43
N SER A 60 -5.67 -13.27 -2.08
CA SER A 60 -5.19 -14.18 -1.07
C SER A 60 -5.96 -13.83 0.20
N SER A 61 -7.09 -14.51 0.35
CA SER A 61 -7.88 -14.52 1.55
C SER A 61 -6.99 -15.06 2.66
N ALA A 62 -7.09 -14.41 3.81
CA ALA A 62 -6.76 -14.95 5.11
C ALA A 62 -5.27 -14.81 5.55
N TYR A 63 -5.06 -13.85 6.46
CA TYR A 63 -4.04 -13.85 7.53
C TYR A 63 -2.56 -13.64 7.20
N HIS A 64 -2.20 -12.47 6.63
CA HIS A 64 -1.08 -11.65 7.18
C HIS A 64 -1.03 -10.22 6.60
N PRO A 65 -1.89 -9.27 7.03
CA PRO A 65 -1.60 -7.83 6.88
C PRO A 65 -0.58 -7.37 7.94
N GLN A 66 0.42 -8.20 8.21
CA GLN A 66 1.57 -7.80 8.99
C GLN A 66 2.72 -7.82 8.01
N THR A 67 3.12 -6.64 7.55
CA THR A 67 4.36 -6.03 8.06
C THR A 67 4.74 -4.77 7.31
N SER A 68 5.02 -3.74 8.13
CA SER A 68 5.30 -2.37 7.73
C SER A 68 4.13 -1.69 7.02
N GLY A 69 3.17 -1.18 7.79
CA GLY A 69 2.15 -0.22 7.32
C GLY A 69 2.70 1.12 6.77
N GLN A 70 4.02 1.22 6.51
CA GLN A 70 4.62 2.30 5.71
C GLN A 70 5.05 1.83 4.31
N VAL A 71 5.44 0.57 4.10
CA VAL A 71 5.60 0.04 2.73
C VAL A 71 4.24 0.03 2.03
N GLU A 72 3.19 -0.40 2.73
CA GLU A 72 1.80 -0.25 2.28
C GLU A 72 1.45 1.22 2.02
N ARG A 73 1.96 2.18 2.81
CA ARG A 73 1.64 3.60 2.62
C ARG A 73 2.36 4.22 1.42
N VAL A 74 3.61 3.84 1.16
CA VAL A 74 4.35 4.28 -0.03
C VAL A 74 3.77 3.64 -1.28
N ASN A 75 3.42 2.35 -1.22
CA ASN A 75 2.73 1.64 -2.30
C ASN A 75 1.36 2.26 -2.56
N GLN A 76 0.61 2.61 -1.51
CA GLN A 76 -0.68 3.30 -1.66
C GLN A 76 -0.53 4.69 -2.27
N ILE A 77 0.50 5.46 -1.89
CA ILE A 77 0.80 6.78 -2.50
C ILE A 77 1.13 6.60 -3.99
N LEU A 78 1.90 5.56 -4.33
CA LEU A 78 2.25 5.23 -5.71
C LEU A 78 1.00 4.82 -6.51
N GLU A 79 0.13 3.98 -5.95
CA GLU A 79 -1.14 3.62 -6.56
C GLU A 79 -2.07 4.81 -6.74
N ASP A 80 -2.15 5.70 -5.76
CA ASP A 80 -2.96 6.92 -5.84
C ASP A 80 -2.43 7.86 -6.92
N MET A 81 -1.10 7.97 -7.04
CA MET A 81 -0.45 8.71 -8.11
C MET A 81 -0.74 8.08 -9.48
N LEU A 82 -0.58 6.77 -9.63
CA LEU A 82 -0.89 6.04 -10.86
C LEU A 82 -2.36 6.21 -11.25
N ARG A 83 -3.28 6.15 -10.29
CA ARG A 83 -4.70 6.39 -10.50
C ARG A 83 -4.98 7.82 -10.95
N ALA A 84 -4.32 8.81 -10.34
CA ALA A 84 -4.42 10.20 -10.76
C ALA A 84 -3.88 10.41 -12.18
N CYS A 85 -2.71 9.85 -12.50
CA CYS A 85 -2.16 9.85 -13.86
C CYS A 85 -3.12 9.21 -14.86
N ALA A 86 -3.68 8.04 -14.52
CA ALA A 86 -4.60 7.34 -15.41
C ALA A 86 -5.89 8.13 -15.69
N LEU A 87 -6.38 8.89 -14.70
CA LEU A 87 -7.52 9.78 -14.89
C LEU A 87 -7.16 11.00 -15.75
N THR A 88 -5.96 11.56 -15.60
CA THR A 88 -5.49 12.70 -16.40
C THR A 88 -5.24 12.34 -17.85
N PHE A 89 -4.62 11.17 -18.10
CA PHE A 89 -4.30 10.69 -19.45
C PHE A 89 -5.45 9.90 -20.10
N SER A 90 -6.56 9.69 -19.39
CA SER A 90 -7.79 9.02 -19.87
C SER A 90 -7.47 7.74 -20.64
N THR A 91 -7.79 7.62 -21.93
CA THR A 91 -7.62 6.38 -22.70
C THR A 91 -6.18 6.05 -23.11
N LYS A 92 -5.18 6.88 -22.74
CA LYS A 92 -3.77 6.73 -23.13
C LYS A 92 -2.84 6.47 -21.96
N TRP A 93 -3.38 6.16 -20.78
CA TRP A 93 -2.57 5.98 -19.58
C TRP A 93 -1.56 4.84 -19.70
N ASP A 94 -1.82 3.83 -20.54
CA ASP A 94 -0.90 2.72 -20.80
C ASP A 94 0.39 3.19 -21.49
N GLU A 95 0.31 4.21 -22.35
CA GLU A 95 1.46 4.79 -23.03
C GLU A 95 2.38 5.56 -22.06
N CYS A 96 1.81 6.05 -20.96
CA CYS A 96 2.54 6.81 -19.95
C CYS A 96 3.19 5.93 -18.87
N LEU A 97 2.77 4.66 -18.73
CA LEU A 97 3.30 3.78 -17.68
C LEU A 97 4.83 3.64 -17.68
N PRO A 98 5.51 3.44 -18.83
CA PRO A 98 6.97 3.37 -18.85
C PRO A 98 7.63 4.66 -18.33
N LEU A 99 7.04 5.82 -18.59
CA LEU A 99 7.55 7.10 -18.10
C LEU A 99 7.36 7.25 -16.59
N VAL A 100 6.22 6.80 -16.06
CA VAL A 100 5.94 6.82 -14.62
C VAL A 100 6.85 5.85 -13.88
N GLU A 101 7.03 4.64 -14.41
CA GLU A 101 7.97 3.65 -13.88
C GLU A 101 9.40 4.20 -13.87
N PHE A 102 9.83 4.79 -14.98
CA PHE A 102 11.12 5.44 -15.09
C PHE A 102 11.29 6.55 -14.05
N ALA A 103 10.30 7.44 -13.92
CA ALA A 103 10.36 8.54 -12.95
C ALA A 103 10.45 8.03 -11.51
N TYR A 104 9.65 7.02 -11.16
CA TYR A 104 9.66 6.43 -9.83
C TYR A 104 10.98 5.72 -9.51
N ASN A 105 11.47 4.85 -10.41
CA ASN A 105 12.68 4.06 -10.19
C ASN A 105 13.96 4.93 -10.16
N ASN A 106 13.91 6.14 -10.73
CA ASN A 106 15.01 7.10 -10.69
C ASN A 106 14.86 8.19 -9.62
N SER A 107 13.76 8.17 -8.87
CA SER A 107 13.55 9.11 -7.78
C SER A 107 14.21 8.63 -6.48
N TYR A 108 14.79 9.56 -5.73
CA TYR A 108 15.43 9.27 -4.46
C TYR A 108 14.43 8.71 -3.44
N GLN A 109 14.75 7.55 -2.85
CA GLN A 109 13.95 6.98 -1.78
C GLN A 109 14.63 7.14 -0.43
N LYS A 110 13.91 7.75 0.53
CA LYS A 110 14.45 8.05 1.85
C LYS A 110 14.84 6.82 2.67
N SER A 111 14.17 5.68 2.47
CA SER A 111 14.49 4.41 3.16
C SER A 111 15.74 3.74 2.62
N LEU A 112 16.06 3.94 1.33
CA LEU A 112 17.25 3.39 0.69
C LEU A 112 18.44 4.34 0.76
N GLU A 113 18.16 5.64 0.91
CA GLU A 113 19.12 6.74 0.75
C GLU A 113 19.75 6.79 -0.66
N MET A 114 19.05 6.24 -1.66
CA MET A 114 19.40 6.23 -3.09
C MET A 114 18.15 6.00 -3.94
N ALA A 115 18.28 5.98 -5.26
CA ALA A 115 17.19 5.63 -6.18
C ALA A 115 17.02 4.10 -6.29
N PRO A 116 15.80 3.57 -6.49
CA PRO A 116 15.57 2.14 -6.70
C PRO A 116 16.39 1.54 -7.85
N PHE A 117 16.56 2.28 -8.94
CA PHE A 117 17.41 1.87 -10.06
C PHE A 117 18.87 1.67 -9.63
N GLU A 118 19.39 2.57 -8.81
CA GLU A 118 20.75 2.48 -8.28
C GLU A 118 20.91 1.26 -7.36
N ALA A 119 19.91 1.00 -6.51
CA ALA A 119 19.88 -0.20 -5.66
C ALA A 119 19.81 -1.50 -6.47
N LEU A 120 19.08 -1.51 -7.59
CA LEU A 120 18.88 -2.71 -8.43
C LEU A 120 20.10 -3.03 -9.31
N TYR A 121 20.69 -2.01 -9.91
CA TYR A 121 21.76 -2.14 -10.91
C TYR A 121 23.16 -1.76 -10.40
N GLY A 122 23.27 -1.27 -9.16
CA GLY A 122 24.54 -0.83 -8.57
C GLY A 122 25.13 0.44 -9.19
N ARG A 123 24.35 1.15 -10.02
CA ARG A 123 24.78 2.38 -10.71
C ARG A 123 23.59 3.29 -10.99
N ARG A 124 23.84 4.59 -11.12
CA ARG A 124 22.83 5.55 -11.53
C ARG A 124 22.37 5.31 -12.98
N CYS A 125 21.10 5.58 -13.25
CA CYS A 125 20.57 5.48 -14.60
C CYS A 125 21.21 6.52 -15.51
N ARG A 126 21.52 6.12 -16.74
CA ARG A 126 22.03 7.01 -17.78
C ARG A 126 20.89 7.33 -18.74
N THR A 127 20.51 8.59 -18.80
CA THR A 127 19.57 9.10 -19.79
C THR A 127 20.32 9.60 -21.03
N PRO A 128 19.68 9.67 -22.21
CA PRO A 128 20.26 10.30 -23.39
C PRO A 128 20.80 11.72 -23.15
N LEU A 129 20.23 12.45 -22.19
CA LEU A 129 20.68 13.78 -21.78
C LEU A 129 22.02 13.79 -21.00
N SER A 130 22.45 12.63 -20.50
CA SER A 130 23.66 12.44 -19.69
C SER A 130 24.77 11.65 -20.42
N TRP A 131 24.67 11.52 -21.75
CA TRP A 131 25.66 10.79 -22.58
C TRP A 131 27.00 11.52 -22.71
N SER A 132 27.07 12.81 -22.38
CA SER A 132 28.26 13.64 -22.56
C SER A 132 29.33 13.44 -21.49
N GLU A 133 29.13 12.62 -20.45
CA GLU A 133 30.19 12.33 -19.47
C GLU A 133 31.20 11.32 -20.04
N PRO A 134 32.44 11.73 -20.37
CA PRO A 134 33.48 10.80 -20.76
C PRO A 134 34.14 10.29 -19.48
N ARG A 135 33.84 9.04 -19.08
CA ARG A 135 34.91 8.15 -18.61
C ARG A 135 34.54 6.68 -18.47
N GLU A 136 35.56 5.90 -18.76
CA GLU A 136 35.73 4.46 -18.58
C GLU A 136 35.53 4.00 -17.12
N ARG A 137 34.90 2.84 -16.96
CA ARG A 137 35.61 1.61 -16.57
C ARG A 137 34.78 0.41 -16.98
N ILE A 138 35.33 -0.40 -17.88
CA ILE A 138 34.97 -1.81 -18.00
C ILE A 138 35.48 -2.43 -16.71
N THR A 139 34.60 -2.61 -15.72
CA THR A 139 34.99 -3.20 -14.45
C THR A 139 35.16 -4.71 -14.66
N ILE A 140 36.39 -5.20 -14.51
CA ILE A 140 36.74 -6.63 -14.62
C ILE A 140 36.01 -7.39 -13.49
N GLY A 141 35.47 -8.57 -13.79
CA GLY A 141 34.39 -9.24 -13.05
C GLY A 141 34.53 -9.41 -11.53
N LEU A 142 35.73 -9.40 -10.94
CA LEU A 142 35.93 -9.52 -9.49
C LEU A 142 35.50 -8.26 -8.72
N ASP A 143 35.67 -7.09 -9.33
CA ASP A 143 35.28 -5.80 -8.75
C ASP A 143 33.75 -5.61 -8.80
N LEU A 144 33.06 -6.21 -9.78
CA LEU A 144 31.58 -6.20 -9.85
C LEU A 144 30.93 -6.98 -8.69
N VAL A 145 31.46 -8.15 -8.35
CA VAL A 145 30.94 -8.96 -7.23
C VAL A 145 31.15 -8.22 -5.91
N THR A 146 32.35 -7.66 -5.71
CA THR A 146 32.70 -6.92 -4.49
C THR A 146 31.82 -5.68 -4.34
N GLN A 147 31.63 -4.91 -5.41
CA GLN A 147 30.73 -3.76 -5.44
C GLN A 147 29.27 -4.15 -5.15
N ALA A 148 28.79 -5.26 -5.72
CA ALA A 148 27.44 -5.74 -5.47
C ALA A 148 27.23 -6.14 -4.00
N GLU A 149 28.20 -6.82 -3.39
CA GLU A 149 28.16 -7.19 -1.97
C GLU A 149 28.17 -5.96 -1.06
N GLU A 150 29.00 -4.95 -1.36
CA GLU A 150 29.03 -3.69 -0.62
C GLU A 150 27.70 -2.94 -0.71
N GLN A 151 27.12 -2.86 -1.91
CA GLN A 151 25.81 -2.25 -2.12
C GLN A 151 24.72 -2.98 -1.33
N VAL A 152 24.73 -4.31 -1.34
CA VAL A 152 23.77 -5.10 -0.57
C VAL A 152 23.90 -4.85 0.93
N LYS A 153 25.13 -4.82 1.46
CA LYS A 153 25.39 -4.46 2.87
C LYS A 153 24.87 -3.06 3.21
N LEU A 154 25.07 -2.10 2.32
CA LEU A 154 24.59 -0.72 2.48
C LEU A 154 23.06 -0.67 2.52
N ILE A 155 22.39 -1.29 1.54
CA ILE A 155 20.92 -1.34 1.46
C ILE A 155 20.34 -1.99 2.72
N HIS A 156 20.90 -3.12 3.17
CA HIS A 156 20.50 -3.78 4.42
C HIS A 156 20.61 -2.85 5.63
N SER A 157 21.75 -2.16 5.76
CA SER A 157 21.98 -1.20 6.85
C SER A 157 20.95 -0.06 6.83
N ASN A 158 20.67 0.50 5.65
CA ASN A 158 19.73 1.60 5.48
C ASN A 158 18.28 1.17 5.76
N LEU A 159 17.87 0.01 5.23
CA LEU A 159 16.55 -0.55 5.50
C LEU A 159 16.37 -0.87 6.99
N LYS A 160 17.40 -1.40 7.68
CA LYS A 160 17.35 -1.66 9.13
C LYS A 160 17.25 -0.37 9.95
N LYS A 161 17.99 0.68 9.57
CA LYS A 161 17.86 2.01 10.17
C LYS A 161 16.46 2.60 9.95
N ALA A 162 15.94 2.51 8.73
CA ALA A 162 14.60 2.97 8.38
C ALA A 162 13.51 2.24 9.19
N GLN A 163 13.60 0.91 9.27
CA GLN A 163 12.69 0.06 10.05
C GLN A 163 12.74 0.40 11.55
N SER A 164 13.93 0.64 12.09
CA SER A 164 14.12 1.04 13.50
C SER A 164 13.55 2.43 13.79
N ARG A 165 13.81 3.41 12.91
CA ARG A 165 13.20 4.75 12.98
C ARG A 165 11.67 4.66 12.95
N GLN A 166 11.13 3.89 12.01
CA GLN A 166 9.69 3.66 11.89
C GLN A 166 9.09 3.02 13.15
N LYS A 167 9.73 1.97 13.70
CA LYS A 167 9.29 1.32 14.94
C LYS A 167 9.24 2.33 16.08
N SER A 168 10.31 3.11 16.28
CA SER A 168 10.36 4.12 17.35
C SER A 168 9.28 5.20 17.21
N TYR A 169 8.93 5.61 15.98
CA TYR A 169 7.88 6.58 15.73
C TYR A 169 6.47 6.01 15.93
N SER A 170 6.25 4.78 15.46
CA SER A 170 5.00 4.05 15.66
C SER A 170 4.73 3.80 17.14
N ASP A 171 5.74 3.35 17.89
CA ASP A 171 5.61 3.04 19.31
C ASP A 171 5.33 4.29 20.14
N LYS A 172 5.95 5.44 19.82
CA LYS A 172 5.66 6.73 20.47
C LYS A 172 4.24 7.27 20.20
N ARG A 173 3.62 6.89 19.08
CA ARG A 173 2.29 7.38 18.66
C ARG A 173 1.15 6.44 19.01
N ARG A 174 1.42 5.21 19.43
CA ARG A 174 0.40 4.28 19.92
C ARG A 174 0.03 4.66 21.36
N ARG A 175 -1.06 5.42 21.51
CA ARG A 175 -1.91 5.22 22.68
C ARG A 175 -2.68 3.93 22.42
N PRO A 176 -2.62 2.90 23.29
CA PRO A 176 -3.48 1.74 23.13
C PRO A 176 -4.93 2.22 23.26
N LEU A 177 -5.66 2.29 22.14
CA LEU A 177 -7.11 2.39 22.21
C LEU A 177 -7.60 0.99 22.60
N VAL A 178 -7.85 0.81 23.88
CA VAL A 178 -8.53 -0.37 24.39
C VAL A 178 -10.01 -0.01 24.45
N PHE A 179 -10.83 -0.84 23.82
CA PHE A 179 -12.27 -0.83 23.99
C PHE A 179 -12.68 -2.01 24.86
N GLU A 180 -13.73 -1.82 25.63
CA GLU A 180 -14.34 -2.89 26.43
C GLU A 180 -15.49 -3.54 25.65
N VAL A 181 -15.87 -4.76 26.02
CA VAL A 181 -17.11 -5.36 25.52
C VAL A 181 -18.27 -4.45 25.97
N ASP A 182 -19.28 -4.28 25.11
CA ASP A 182 -20.38 -3.31 25.24
C ASP A 182 -20.05 -1.83 24.94
N ASP A 183 -18.78 -1.45 24.71
CA ASP A 183 -18.48 -0.11 24.21
C ASP A 183 -19.14 0.10 22.83
N HIS A 184 -19.63 1.32 22.60
CA HIS A 184 -20.13 1.74 21.30
C HIS A 184 -19.01 2.42 20.50
N VAL A 185 -18.85 2.02 19.24
CA VAL A 185 -17.81 2.54 18.36
C VAL A 185 -18.35 2.90 16.99
N TYR A 186 -17.77 3.94 16.39
CA TYR A 186 -17.99 4.25 14.99
C TYR A 186 -16.99 3.51 14.13
N LEU A 187 -17.47 2.86 13.07
CA LEU A 187 -16.65 2.18 12.07
C LEU A 187 -16.26 3.15 10.97
N ARG A 188 -14.96 3.22 10.65
CA ARG A 188 -14.43 4.04 9.56
C ARG A 188 -14.79 3.43 8.22
N VAL A 189 -15.37 4.22 7.34
CA VAL A 189 -15.62 3.85 5.94
C VAL A 189 -14.62 4.56 5.03
N SER A 190 -13.84 3.77 4.29
CA SER A 190 -13.02 4.29 3.21
C SER A 190 -13.92 4.53 1.99
N PRO A 191 -13.78 5.66 1.27
CA PRO A 191 -14.52 5.90 0.04
C PRO A 191 -13.97 4.98 -1.06
N MET A 192 -14.43 3.74 -1.11
CA MET A 192 -14.19 2.85 -2.26
C MET A 192 -15.30 3.03 -3.29
N LYS A 193 -14.88 3.23 -4.55
CA LYS A 193 -15.76 3.29 -5.72
C LYS A 193 -16.55 1.97 -5.84
N GLY A 194 -17.87 2.09 -6.07
CA GLY A 194 -18.66 1.00 -6.66
C GLY A 194 -19.42 0.07 -5.71
N VAL A 195 -19.34 0.25 -4.38
CA VAL A 195 -20.05 -0.64 -3.45
C VAL A 195 -21.30 0.03 -2.87
N HIS A 196 -22.46 -0.58 -3.12
CA HIS A 196 -23.78 -0.22 -2.59
C HIS A 196 -23.92 -0.29 -1.04
N ARG A 197 -22.84 -0.19 -0.25
CA ARG A 197 -22.85 -0.65 1.16
C ARG A 197 -23.36 0.32 2.22
N PHE A 198 -23.42 1.64 1.96
CA PHE A 198 -23.75 2.62 3.01
C PHE A 198 -24.67 3.76 2.56
N GLY A 199 -25.46 3.56 1.49
CA GLY A 199 -26.55 4.47 1.08
C GLY A 199 -26.16 5.84 0.51
N VAL A 200 -24.96 6.37 0.79
CA VAL A 200 -24.56 7.74 0.40
C VAL A 200 -23.40 7.71 -0.60
N LYS A 201 -23.65 8.12 -1.85
CA LYS A 201 -22.64 8.27 -2.91
C LYS A 201 -21.97 9.66 -2.85
N GLY A 202 -20.65 9.72 -3.02
CA GLY A 202 -19.92 10.94 -3.41
C GLY A 202 -18.99 11.55 -2.35
N LYS A 203 -18.32 12.65 -2.73
CA LYS A 203 -17.30 13.42 -1.96
C LYS A 203 -17.75 13.88 -0.55
N LEU A 204 -19.03 13.74 -0.23
CA LEU A 204 -19.69 14.13 1.03
C LEU A 204 -20.11 12.93 1.90
N ALA A 205 -19.77 11.69 1.52
CA ALA A 205 -20.10 10.53 2.33
C ALA A 205 -19.46 10.62 3.74
N PRO A 206 -20.20 10.26 4.81
CA PRO A 206 -19.66 10.30 6.16
C PRO A 206 -18.46 9.36 6.25
N ARG A 207 -17.34 9.84 6.83
CA ARG A 207 -16.09 9.06 7.00
C ARG A 207 -16.23 7.93 8.02
N TYR A 208 -17.30 7.93 8.81
CA TYR A 208 -17.59 7.00 9.88
C TYR A 208 -19.08 6.69 9.91
N VAL A 209 -19.43 5.43 10.22
CA VAL A 209 -20.80 4.89 10.29
C VAL A 209 -20.99 4.15 11.62
N GLY A 210 -22.23 4.00 12.07
CA GLY A 210 -22.54 3.52 13.42
C GLY A 210 -23.06 4.66 14.31
N PRO A 211 -23.23 4.46 15.63
CA PRO A 211 -22.46 3.57 16.48
C PRO A 211 -22.89 2.09 16.44
N PHE A 212 -21.91 1.19 16.48
CA PHE A 212 -22.13 -0.25 16.66
C PHE A 212 -21.58 -0.70 17.99
N LYS A 213 -22.21 -1.72 18.57
CA LYS A 213 -21.82 -2.30 19.85
C LYS A 213 -20.71 -3.34 19.67
N ILE A 214 -19.70 -3.32 20.53
CA ILE A 214 -18.67 -4.37 20.56
C ILE A 214 -19.22 -5.59 21.29
N THR A 215 -19.21 -6.75 20.63
CA THR A 215 -19.70 -8.01 21.21
C THR A 215 -18.57 -8.84 21.82
N GLU A 216 -17.39 -8.84 21.21
CA GLU A 216 -16.25 -9.63 21.67
C GLU A 216 -14.90 -9.07 21.18
N LEU A 217 -13.83 -9.45 21.89
CA LEU A 217 -12.45 -9.22 21.49
C LEU A 217 -11.92 -10.48 20.77
N CYS A 218 -11.79 -10.44 19.45
CA CYS A 218 -11.37 -11.59 18.63
C CYS A 218 -9.83 -11.72 18.48
N GLY A 219 -9.04 -10.92 19.21
CA GLY A 219 -7.58 -10.92 19.17
C GLY A 219 -7.01 -9.67 19.84
N PRO A 220 -5.67 -9.52 19.93
CA PRO A 220 -5.05 -8.43 20.69
C PRO A 220 -5.38 -7.00 20.19
N VAL A 221 -5.91 -6.86 18.97
CA VAL A 221 -6.21 -5.58 18.32
C VAL A 221 -7.45 -5.65 17.42
N ALA A 222 -8.30 -6.67 17.56
CA ALA A 222 -9.47 -6.89 16.71
C ALA A 222 -10.73 -7.15 17.55
N TYR A 223 -11.83 -6.51 17.16
CA TYR A 223 -13.11 -6.54 17.87
C TYR A 223 -14.23 -6.95 16.91
N ARG A 224 -15.16 -7.78 17.37
CA ARG A 224 -16.41 -8.06 16.66
C ARG A 224 -17.46 -7.00 17.01
N LEU A 225 -18.17 -6.55 15.99
CA LEU A 225 -19.26 -5.59 16.12
C LEU A 225 -20.61 -6.25 15.85
N GLU A 226 -21.63 -5.79 16.56
CA GLU A 226 -23.02 -6.10 16.25
C GLU A 226 -23.45 -5.27 15.03
N LEU A 227 -23.42 -5.89 13.85
CA LEU A 227 -23.82 -5.25 12.60
C LEU A 227 -25.31 -5.48 12.32
N PRO A 228 -26.06 -4.43 11.90
CA PRO A 228 -27.45 -4.57 11.49
C PRO A 228 -27.63 -5.51 10.28
N PRO A 229 -28.84 -6.06 10.07
CA PRO A 229 -29.13 -7.00 8.97
C PRO A 229 -28.79 -6.45 7.57
N TYR A 230 -28.89 -5.13 7.37
CA TYR A 230 -28.55 -4.50 6.08
C TYR A 230 -27.03 -4.50 5.78
N LEU A 231 -26.18 -4.85 6.75
CA LEU A 231 -24.72 -5.01 6.61
C LEU A 231 -24.26 -6.46 6.72
N ALA A 232 -25.16 -7.45 6.67
CA ALA A 232 -24.81 -8.86 6.81
C ALA A 232 -23.78 -9.39 5.79
N ALA A 233 -23.61 -8.70 4.64
CA ALA A 233 -22.59 -9.01 3.65
C ALA A 233 -21.16 -8.57 4.04
N VAL A 234 -20.99 -7.87 5.16
CA VAL A 234 -19.70 -7.38 5.66
C VAL A 234 -19.24 -8.26 6.82
N HIS A 235 -17.97 -8.65 6.82
CA HIS A 235 -17.37 -9.32 7.97
C HIS A 235 -17.48 -8.44 9.22
N ASP A 236 -17.88 -9.03 10.33
CA ASP A 236 -18.20 -8.37 11.59
C ASP A 236 -16.99 -8.11 12.49
N VAL A 237 -15.80 -8.64 12.13
CA VAL A 237 -14.54 -8.45 12.87
C VAL A 237 -13.71 -7.34 12.26
N PHE A 238 -13.39 -6.32 13.07
CA PHE A 238 -12.65 -5.13 12.64
C PHE A 238 -11.42 -4.87 13.50
N HIS A 239 -10.35 -4.37 12.87
CA HIS A 239 -9.14 -3.95 13.57
C HIS A 239 -9.37 -2.62 14.30
N VAL A 240 -8.77 -2.44 15.48
CA VAL A 240 -8.88 -1.25 16.36
C VAL A 240 -8.66 0.09 15.65
N SER A 241 -7.82 0.12 14.60
CA SER A 241 -7.54 1.33 13.80
C SER A 241 -8.72 1.80 12.94
N GLN A 242 -9.70 0.94 12.71
CA GLN A 242 -10.92 1.24 11.96
C GLN A 242 -12.04 1.72 12.90
N LEU A 243 -11.84 1.65 14.22
CA LEU A 243 -12.84 1.98 15.22
C LEU A 243 -12.53 3.33 15.86
N LYS A 244 -13.59 4.08 16.20
CA LYS A 244 -13.49 5.33 16.95
C LYS A 244 -14.46 5.30 18.13
N LYS A 245 -13.97 5.60 19.34
CA LYS A 245 -14.79 5.58 20.56
C LYS A 245 -16.00 6.52 20.41
N CYS A 246 -17.20 6.01 20.66
CA CYS A 246 -18.38 6.82 20.79
C CYS A 246 -18.43 7.42 22.21
N LEU A 247 -18.27 8.73 22.33
CA LEU A 247 -18.28 9.41 23.64
C LEU A 247 -19.70 9.67 24.16
N ARG A 248 -20.71 9.59 23.29
CA ARG A 248 -22.13 9.72 23.60
C ARG A 248 -22.92 8.92 22.59
N VAL A 249 -23.60 7.86 23.02
CA VAL A 249 -24.59 7.17 22.20
C VAL A 249 -25.72 8.18 21.96
N PRO A 250 -26.04 8.55 20.71
CA PRO A 250 -27.22 9.34 20.44
C PRO A 250 -28.44 8.53 20.92
N LYS A 251 -29.14 9.04 21.94
CA LYS A 251 -30.49 8.57 22.23
C LYS A 251 -31.38 9.13 21.12
N GLU A 252 -31.51 8.42 20.01
CA GLU A 252 -32.61 8.68 19.09
C GLU A 252 -33.90 8.17 19.75
N ALA A 253 -34.54 9.07 20.49
CA ALA A 253 -35.98 9.05 20.63
C ALA A 253 -36.55 9.44 19.27
N VAL A 254 -37.12 8.47 18.55
CA VAL A 254 -38.22 8.72 17.61
C VAL A 254 -39.21 7.59 17.80
N ASP A 255 -40.16 7.79 18.71
CA ASP A 255 -41.46 7.15 18.62
C ASP A 255 -42.07 7.59 17.28
N THR A 256 -42.10 6.68 16.31
CA THR A 256 -43.01 6.81 15.16
C THR A 256 -44.37 6.27 15.60
N SER A 257 -45.27 7.18 15.98
CA SER A 257 -46.72 6.98 15.84
C SER A 257 -47.15 7.49 14.47
#